data_AF-A0A7V0YYW0-F1
#
_entry.id   AF-A0A7V0YYW0-F1
#
_cell.length_a   1.000
_cell.length_b   1.000
_cell.length_c   1.000
_cell.angle_alpha   90.00
_cell.angle_beta   90.00
_cell.angle_gamma   90.00
#
_symmetry.space_group_name_H-M   'P 1'
#
loop_
_entity.id
_entity.type
_entity.pdbx_description
1 polymer ?
#
loop_
_entity_poly.entity_id
_entity_poly.type
_entity_poly.pdbx_seq_one_letter_code
_entity_poly.pdbx_strand_id
1 'polypeptide(L)'
;MIPSREECLKLIRDSGMLEHIKDHSLKVAEVALFISKELNLRGHSINLALVEAAALLHDLTKTECLRTKEDHALTGSKTLTEMGFEKVGAVVREHIHLSKKTNPFNVSEEEIVNYADRDL
;
A
#
# COMPACT_ATOMS: atom_id res chain seq x y z
N MET A 1 -6.44 3.89 12.51
CA MET A 1 -7.36 4.61 11.59
C MET A 1 -7.03 4.22 10.15
N ILE A 2 -7.95 4.36 9.19
CA ILE A 2 -7.66 4.22 7.75
C ILE A 2 -7.99 5.56 7.09
N PRO A 3 -7.04 6.22 6.41
CA PRO A 3 -7.31 7.47 5.72
C PRO A 3 -8.22 7.24 4.51
N SER A 4 -9.05 8.22 4.22
CA SER A 4 -9.81 8.31 2.98
C SER A 4 -8.87 8.47 1.77
N ARG A 5 -9.38 8.21 0.57
CA ARG A 5 -8.66 8.47 -0.68
C ARG A 5 -8.19 9.92 -0.77
N GLU A 6 -9.01 10.89 -0.38
CA GLU A 6 -8.65 12.31 -0.42
C GLU A 6 -7.49 12.63 0.52
N GLU A 7 -7.49 12.08 1.73
CA GLU A 7 -6.38 12.19 2.67
C GLU A 7 -5.09 11.54 2.12
N CYS A 8 -5.20 10.37 1.49
CA CYS A 8 -4.06 9.72 0.83
C CYS A 8 -3.47 10.61 -0.27
N LEU A 9 -4.31 11.16 -1.15
CA LEU A 9 -3.87 12.05 -2.23
C LEU A 9 -3.26 13.34 -1.69
N LYS A 10 -3.74 13.83 -0.55
CA LYS A 10 -3.13 14.96 0.17
C LYS A 10 -1.73 14.59 0.68
N LEU A 11 -1.56 13.44 1.32
CA LEU A 11 -0.25 12.97 1.79
C LEU A 11 0.75 12.81 0.64
N ILE A 12 0.34 12.24 -0.49
CA ILE A 12 1.17 12.10 -1.71
C ILE A 12 1.61 13.47 -2.24
N ARG A 13 0.73 14.47 -2.20
CA ARG A 13 1.04 15.83 -2.64
C ARG A 13 2.04 16.51 -1.70
N ASP A 14 1.84 16.34 -0.40
CA ASP A 14 2.62 16.99 0.65
C ASP A 14 4.01 16.33 0.85
N SER A 15 4.19 15.07 0.44
CA SER A 15 5.46 14.33 0.63
C SER A 15 6.56 14.66 -0.38
N GLY A 16 6.24 15.44 -1.43
CA GLY A 16 7.20 15.72 -2.50
C GLY A 16 7.49 14.51 -3.41
N MET A 17 6.59 13.52 -3.44
CA MET A 17 6.71 12.33 -4.27
C MET A 17 6.89 12.69 -5.77
N LEU A 18 7.79 11.98 -6.46
CA LEU A 18 7.99 12.15 -7.91
C LEU A 18 6.75 11.72 -8.70
N GLU A 19 6.40 12.45 -9.77
CA GLU A 19 5.17 12.21 -10.55
C GLU A 19 5.01 10.76 -11.02
N HIS A 20 6.08 10.13 -11.53
CA HIS A 20 6.01 8.73 -11.97
C HIS A 20 5.73 7.74 -10.82
N ILE A 21 6.13 8.06 -9.58
CA ILE A 21 5.82 7.26 -8.39
C ILE A 21 4.36 7.48 -7.96
N LYS A 22 3.82 8.69 -8.15
CA LYS A 22 2.39 8.98 -7.94
C LYS A 22 1.54 8.19 -8.92
N ASP A 23 1.87 8.25 -10.21
CA ASP A 23 1.17 7.53 -11.28
C ASP A 23 1.19 6.02 -11.04
N HIS A 24 2.35 5.49 -10.63
CA HIS A 24 2.50 4.11 -10.16
C HIS A 24 1.53 3.78 -9.03
N SER A 25 1.55 4.56 -7.95
CA SER A 25 0.69 4.34 -6.77
C SER A 25 -0.81 4.38 -7.12
N LEU A 26 -1.22 5.26 -8.04
CA LEU A 26 -2.58 5.31 -8.55
C LEU A 26 -2.95 4.04 -9.32
N LYS A 27 -2.03 3.53 -10.15
CA LYS A 27 -2.25 2.32 -10.94
C LYS A 27 -2.29 1.06 -10.06
N VAL A 28 -1.39 0.95 -9.09
CA VAL A 28 -1.39 -0.12 -8.08
C VAL A 28 -2.72 -0.11 -7.33
N ALA A 29 -3.21 1.06 -6.90
CA ALA A 29 -4.50 1.16 -6.21
C ALA A 29 -5.69 0.70 -7.07
N GLU A 30 -5.68 1.01 -8.38
CA GLU A 30 -6.69 0.53 -9.32
C GLU A 30 -6.72 -1.01 -9.41
N VAL A 31 -5.55 -1.61 -9.63
CA VAL A 31 -5.40 -3.07 -9.76
C VAL A 31 -5.72 -3.78 -8.45
N ALA A 32 -5.19 -3.29 -7.34
CA ALA A 32 -5.43 -3.85 -6.01
C ALA A 32 -6.92 -3.83 -5.64
N LEU A 33 -7.64 -2.74 -5.94
CA LEU A 33 -9.08 -2.64 -5.72
C LEU A 33 -9.87 -3.59 -6.63
N PHE A 34 -9.47 -3.73 -7.89
CA PHE A 34 -10.09 -4.68 -8.81
C PHE A 34 -9.99 -6.11 -8.26
N ILE A 35 -8.79 -6.54 -7.92
CA ILE A 35 -8.53 -7.87 -7.34
C ILE A 35 -9.33 -8.08 -6.05
N SER A 36 -9.31 -7.09 -5.15
CA SER A 36 -10.00 -7.17 -3.86
C SER A 36 -11.51 -7.33 -4.00
N LYS A 37 -12.12 -6.62 -4.96
CA LYS A 37 -13.56 -6.74 -5.24
C LYS A 37 -13.90 -8.14 -5.77
N GLU A 38 -13.11 -8.65 -6.71
CA GLU A 38 -13.30 -10.00 -7.27
C GLU A 38 -13.13 -11.10 -6.22
N LEU A 39 -12.17 -10.95 -5.30
CA LEU A 39 -12.00 -11.88 -4.17
C LEU A 39 -13.20 -11.84 -3.22
N ASN A 40 -13.72 -10.66 -2.91
CA ASN A 40 -14.91 -10.53 -2.05
C ASN A 40 -16.15 -11.16 -2.67
N LEU A 41 -16.31 -11.08 -4.00
CA LEU A 41 -17.39 -11.80 -4.72
C LEU A 41 -17.26 -13.33 -4.60
N ARG A 42 -16.06 -13.84 -4.34
CA ARG A 42 -15.77 -15.27 -4.16
C ARG A 42 -15.76 -15.72 -2.70
N GLY A 43 -16.20 -14.86 -1.78
CA GLY A 43 -16.35 -15.19 -0.36
C GLY A 43 -15.15 -14.83 0.52
N HIS A 44 -14.15 -14.13 -0.01
CA HIS A 44 -13.12 -13.52 0.83
C HIS A 44 -13.68 -12.29 1.59
N SER A 45 -12.95 -11.84 2.61
CA SER A 45 -13.32 -10.70 3.44
C SER A 45 -12.23 -9.62 3.44
N ILE A 46 -11.86 -9.17 2.25
CA ILE A 46 -10.83 -8.14 2.03
C ILE A 46 -11.38 -6.76 2.37
N ASN A 47 -10.64 -6.01 3.18
CA ASN A 47 -10.96 -4.63 3.51
C ASN A 47 -10.52 -3.68 2.36
N LEU A 48 -11.48 -3.29 1.52
CA LEU A 48 -11.24 -2.43 0.37
C LEU A 48 -10.61 -1.08 0.73
N ALA A 49 -11.02 -0.47 1.84
CA ALA A 49 -10.49 0.82 2.28
C ALA A 49 -9.03 0.71 2.73
N LEU A 50 -8.69 -0.40 3.41
CA LEU A 50 -7.30 -0.67 3.80
C LEU A 50 -6.42 -0.90 2.58
N VAL A 51 -6.89 -1.69 1.61
CA VAL A 51 -6.16 -1.95 0.36
C VAL A 51 -5.94 -0.66 -0.42
N GLU A 52 -6.98 0.16 -0.61
CA GLU A 52 -6.86 1.42 -1.34
C GLU A 52 -5.85 2.36 -0.67
N ALA A 53 -5.97 2.57 0.65
CA ALA A 53 -5.06 3.44 1.38
C ALA A 53 -3.61 2.93 1.33
N ALA A 54 -3.40 1.62 1.53
CA ALA A 54 -2.08 1.04 1.51
C ALA A 54 -1.44 1.07 0.11
N ALA A 55 -2.22 0.77 -0.93
CA ALA A 55 -1.75 0.84 -2.31
C ALA A 55 -1.39 2.27 -2.74
N LEU A 56 -2.16 3.28 -2.31
CA LEU A 56 -1.83 4.68 -2.60
C LEU A 56 -0.57 5.16 -1.86
N LEU A 57 -0.28 4.60 -0.68
CA LEU A 57 0.76 5.09 0.22
C LEU A 57 1.98 4.16 0.35
N HIS A 58 2.04 3.05 -0.40
CA HIS A 58 3.11 2.05 -0.27
C HIS A 58 4.51 2.63 -0.54
N ASP A 59 4.59 3.55 -1.51
CA ASP A 59 5.81 4.22 -1.93
C ASP A 59 5.99 5.63 -1.33
N LEU A 60 5.25 5.97 -0.25
CA LEU A 60 5.21 7.33 0.33
C LEU A 60 6.60 7.94 0.57
N THR A 61 7.56 7.12 1.01
CA THR A 61 8.93 7.54 1.32
C THR A 61 9.96 7.20 0.23
N LYS A 62 9.56 6.55 -0.86
CA LYS A 62 10.49 6.06 -1.90
C LYS A 62 11.33 7.17 -2.52
N THR A 63 10.75 8.35 -2.74
CA THR A 63 11.47 9.52 -3.28
C THR A 63 12.66 9.90 -2.39
N GLU A 64 12.47 9.90 -1.07
CA GLU A 64 13.53 10.19 -0.11
C GLU A 64 14.54 9.03 -0.05
N CYS A 65 14.06 7.78 -0.06
CA CYS A 65 14.90 6.59 -0.04
C CYS A 65 15.84 6.45 -1.26
N LEU A 66 15.47 7.00 -2.43
CA LEU A 66 16.38 7.08 -3.59
C LEU A 66 17.66 7.88 -3.27
N ARG A 67 17.59 8.83 -2.32
CA ARG A 67 18.72 9.62 -1.84
C ARG A 67 19.43 8.96 -0.65
N THR A 68 18.67 8.47 0.33
CA THR A 68 19.23 7.94 1.60
C THR A 68 19.67 6.49 1.52
N LYS A 69 19.16 5.73 0.54
CA LYS A 69 19.31 4.27 0.39
C LYS A 69 18.69 3.45 1.53
N GLU A 70 17.78 4.05 2.29
CA GLU A 70 17.00 3.34 3.30
C GLU A 70 15.93 2.44 2.66
N ASP A 71 15.39 1.51 3.43
CA ASP A 71 14.25 0.69 3.03
C ASP A 71 12.96 1.50 3.08
N HIS A 72 12.33 1.73 1.92
CA HIS A 72 11.12 2.56 1.83
C HIS A 72 9.89 1.87 2.40
N ALA A 73 9.82 0.53 2.37
CA ALA A 73 8.73 -0.19 3.02
C ALA A 73 8.78 -0.01 4.55
N LEU A 74 9.99 -0.06 5.15
CA LEU A 74 10.17 0.16 6.58
C LEU A 74 9.94 1.62 6.99
N THR A 75 10.53 2.57 6.26
CA THR A 75 10.35 4.00 6.57
C THR A 75 8.91 4.45 6.32
N GLY A 76 8.27 4.00 5.24
CA GLY A 76 6.86 4.28 4.95
C GLY A 76 5.92 3.71 6.01
N SER A 77 6.14 2.47 6.44
CA SER A 77 5.40 1.85 7.53
C SER A 77 5.52 2.66 8.84
N LYS A 78 6.75 3.07 9.18
CA LYS A 78 7.02 3.90 10.37
C LYS A 78 6.29 5.25 10.28
N THR A 79 6.43 5.96 9.17
CA THR A 79 5.77 7.26 8.96
C THR A 79 4.26 7.17 9.09
N LEU A 80 3.63 6.16 8.47
CA LEU A 80 2.18 5.97 8.55
C LEU A 80 1.71 5.59 9.96
N THR A 81 2.51 4.79 10.67
CA THR A 81 2.24 4.44 12.07
C THR A 81 2.29 5.68 12.97
N GLU A 82 3.30 6.54 12.82
CA GLU A 82 3.44 7.80 13.56
C GLU A 82 2.28 8.78 13.27
N MET A 83 1.66 8.70 12.09
CA MET A 83 0.45 9.45 11.72
C MET A 83 -0.86 8.82 12.25
N GLY A 84 -0.82 7.67 12.93
CA GLY A 84 -2.01 6.97 13.46
C GLY A 84 -2.67 5.98 12.48
N PHE A 85 -2.02 5.70 11.34
CA PHE A 85 -2.47 4.75 10.32
C PHE A 85 -1.81 3.37 10.45
N GLU A 86 -1.75 2.84 11.68
CA GLU A 86 -1.04 1.60 12.02
C GLU A 86 -1.35 0.42 11.07
N LYS A 87 -2.63 0.20 10.73
CA LYS A 87 -3.03 -0.88 9.82
C LYS A 87 -2.50 -0.68 8.40
N VAL A 88 -2.52 0.56 7.91
CA VAL A 88 -1.96 0.90 6.59
C VAL A 88 -0.45 0.69 6.61
N GLY A 89 0.22 1.19 7.65
CA GLY A 89 1.66 0.99 7.85
C GLY A 89 2.06 -0.49 7.91
N ALA A 90 1.21 -1.37 8.48
CA ALA A 90 1.46 -2.81 8.49
C ALA A 90 1.41 -3.43 7.08
N VAL A 91 0.46 -3.01 6.23
CA VAL A 91 0.40 -3.47 4.84
C VAL A 91 1.56 -2.94 4.02
N VAL A 92 1.88 -1.65 4.16
CA VAL A 92 3.02 -1.02 3.48
C VAL A 92 4.35 -1.68 3.86
N ARG A 93 4.52 -2.15 5.10
CA ARG A 93 5.74 -2.85 5.51
C ARG A 93 6.04 -4.10 4.68
N GLU A 94 5.01 -4.78 4.17
CA GLU A 94 5.11 -6.09 3.54
C GLU A 94 4.99 -6.02 2.01
N HIS A 95 4.86 -4.82 1.43
CA HIS A 95 4.57 -4.65 0.00
C HIS A 95 5.69 -5.13 -0.94
N ILE A 96 6.94 -5.17 -0.46
CA ILE A 96 8.07 -5.74 -1.23
C ILE A 96 8.26 -7.22 -0.88
N HIS A 97 8.36 -7.53 0.41
CA HIS A 97 8.64 -8.87 0.92
C HIS A 97 7.60 -9.26 1.98
N LEU A 98 6.83 -10.32 1.70
CA LEU A 98 5.89 -10.92 2.65
C LEU A 98 6.66 -11.77 3.68
N SER A 99 6.56 -11.41 4.95
CA SER A 99 7.22 -12.13 6.06
C SER A 99 6.40 -13.31 6.60
N LYS A 100 5.08 -13.29 6.41
CA LYS A 100 4.17 -14.35 6.84
C LYS A 100 4.07 -15.44 5.78
N LYS A 101 3.91 -16.69 6.22
CA LYS A 101 3.56 -17.79 5.31
C LYS A 101 2.18 -17.53 4.70
N THR A 102 2.10 -17.65 3.38
CA THR A 102 0.85 -17.49 2.64
C THR A 102 -0.10 -18.64 2.96
N ASN A 103 -1.40 -18.34 3.03
CA ASN A 103 -2.44 -19.34 3.13
C ASN A 103 -3.23 -19.34 1.81
N PRO A 104 -3.16 -20.41 1.00
CA PRO A 104 -3.83 -20.44 -0.30
C PRO A 104 -5.36 -20.30 -0.21
N PHE A 105 -5.94 -20.50 0.97
CA PHE A 105 -7.38 -20.36 1.20
C PHE A 105 -7.79 -18.99 1.77
N ASN A 106 -6.83 -18.15 2.16
CA ASN A 106 -7.14 -16.84 2.74
C ASN A 106 -6.10 -15.79 2.32
N VAL A 107 -6.43 -15.07 1.24
CA VAL A 107 -5.63 -13.95 0.73
C VAL A 107 -5.78 -12.75 1.66
N SER A 108 -4.66 -12.12 2.00
CA SER A 108 -4.55 -10.93 2.84
C SER A 108 -4.42 -9.64 2.02
N GLU A 109 -4.68 -8.50 2.66
CA GLU A 109 -4.43 -7.18 2.08
C GLU A 109 -2.95 -6.96 1.73
N GLU A 110 -2.03 -7.50 2.56
CA GLU A 110 -0.59 -7.49 2.28
C GLU A 110 -0.25 -8.22 0.97
N GLU A 111 -0.83 -9.41 0.75
CA GLU A 111 -0.63 -10.18 -0.48
C GLU A 111 -1.17 -9.45 -1.71
N ILE A 112 -2.31 -8.78 -1.58
CA ILE A 112 -2.93 -8.04 -2.70
C ILE A 112 -2.07 -6.85 -3.10
N VAL A 113 -1.62 -6.04 -2.14
CA VAL A 113 -0.79 -4.87 -2.44
C VAL A 113 0.59 -5.30 -2.96
N ASN A 114 1.20 -6.33 -2.35
CA ASN A 114 2.46 -6.90 -2.85
C ASN A 114 2.34 -7.40 -4.29
N TYR A 115 1.26 -8.11 -4.62
CA TYR A 115 1.03 -8.62 -5.96
C TYR A 115 0.76 -7.51 -6.98
N ALA A 116 -0.07 -6.53 -6.61
CA ALA A 116 -0.41 -5.42 -7.50
C ALA A 116 0.79 -4.48 -7.78
N ASP A 117 1.76 -4.39 -6.87
CA ASP A 117 2.95 -3.54 -7.01
C ASP A 117 4.01 -4.12 -7.94
N ARG A 118 4.17 -5.45 -8.03
CA ARG A 118 5.31 -6.08 -8.71
C ARG A 118 5.41 -5.87 -10.23
N ASP A 119 4.30 -5.58 -10.89
CA ASP A 119 4.18 -5.67 -12.36
C ASP A 119 3.75 -4.35 -13.03
N LEU A 120 3.90 -3.22 -12.34
CA LEU A 120 3.55 -1.86 -12.79
C LEU A 120 4.71 -0.88 -12.62
#